data_AF-A0A932RGS6-F1
#
_entry.id   AF-A0A932RGS6-F1
#
_cell.length_a   1.000
_cell.length_b   1.000
_cell.length_c   1.000
_cell.angle_alpha   90.00
_cell.angle_beta   90.00
_cell.angle_gamma   90.00
#
_symmetry.space_group_name_H-M   'P 1'
#
loop_
_entity.id
_entity.type
_entity.pdbx_description
1 polymer ?
#
loop_
_entity_poly.entity_id
_entity_poly.type
_entity_poly.pdbx_seq_one_letter_code
_entity_poly.pdbx_strand_id
1 'polypeptide(L)'
;MNWFKENSSAIQAFASIVGLVVTIILACLTYRYVRLTKKLVDSSLEQTNFIKESSRIVQKQNAQALKALALNLRTHLTFPLSHTALAAFNMLTEHEITNIESSARQVDNGAIPLAVEAVAALRVIYGMIQVAKSIPKNMGWMPTEQETKNWAAAISTSHRNLQALESICEQVTKT
;
A
#
# COMPACT_ATOMS: atom_id res chain seq x y z
N MET A 1 -68.07 -36.29 35.00
CA MET A 1 -66.89 -35.79 34.26
C MET A 1 -67.00 -34.26 34.10
N ASN A 2 -67.09 -33.52 35.22
CA ASN A 2 -67.42 -32.07 35.24
C ASN A 2 -66.25 -31.16 35.68
N TRP A 3 -65.13 -31.74 36.12
CA TRP A 3 -63.97 -30.99 36.65
C TRP A 3 -63.28 -30.09 35.60
N PHE A 4 -63.32 -30.48 34.32
CA PHE A 4 -62.77 -29.69 33.21
C PHE A 4 -63.63 -28.47 32.84
N LYS A 5 -64.94 -28.47 33.15
CA LYS A 5 -65.83 -27.34 32.85
C LYS A 5 -65.70 -26.23 33.90
N GLU A 6 -65.57 -26.59 35.17
CA GLU A 6 -65.38 -25.63 36.28
C GLU A 6 -64.02 -24.94 36.25
N ASN A 7 -62.97 -25.61 35.77
CA ASN A 7 -61.62 -25.04 35.68
C ASN A 7 -61.28 -24.47 34.28
N SER A 8 -62.22 -24.48 33.33
CA SER A 8 -61.94 -24.05 31.95
C SER A 8 -61.56 -22.57 31.86
N SER A 9 -62.19 -21.71 32.67
CA SER A 9 -61.86 -20.28 32.80
C SER A 9 -60.49 -20.05 33.43
N ALA A 10 -60.11 -20.86 34.43
CA ALA A 10 -58.78 -20.81 35.05
C ALA A 10 -57.69 -21.25 34.06
N ILE A 11 -57.90 -22.34 33.31
CA ILE A 11 -56.97 -22.84 32.29
C ILE A 11 -56.78 -21.80 31.17
N GLN A 12 -57.84 -21.10 30.77
CA GLN A 12 -57.78 -20.05 29.75
C GLN A 12 -57.07 -18.78 30.27
N ALA A 13 -57.25 -18.42 31.55
CA ALA A 13 -56.50 -17.35 32.19
C ALA A 13 -55.00 -17.68 32.32
N PHE A 14 -54.65 -18.92 32.69
CA PHE A 14 -53.27 -19.39 32.71
C PHE A 14 -52.62 -19.38 31.33
N ALA A 15 -53.33 -19.82 30.28
CA ALA A 15 -52.81 -19.76 28.91
C ALA A 15 -52.52 -18.32 28.46
N SER A 16 -53.36 -17.36 28.86
CA SER A 16 -53.19 -15.93 28.55
C SER A 16 -51.99 -15.32 29.29
N ILE A 17 -51.80 -15.69 30.56
CA ILE A 17 -50.65 -15.26 31.38
C ILE A 17 -49.36 -15.86 30.83
N VAL A 18 -49.35 -17.14 30.48
CA VAL A 18 -48.19 -17.82 29.88
C VAL A 18 -47.85 -17.18 28.53
N GLY A 19 -48.85 -16.87 27.70
CA GLY A 19 -48.66 -16.13 26.45
C GLY A 19 -47.99 -14.77 26.67
N LEU A 20 -48.49 -13.98 27.62
CA LEU A 20 -47.92 -12.67 27.99
C LEU A 20 -46.47 -12.79 28.47
N VAL A 21 -46.16 -13.78 29.32
CA VAL A 21 -44.81 -14.02 29.83
C VAL A 21 -43.85 -14.37 28.71
N VAL A 22 -44.25 -15.25 27.78
CA VAL A 22 -43.43 -15.60 26.60
C VAL A 22 -43.21 -14.38 25.70
N THR A 23 -44.24 -13.56 25.45
CA THR A 23 -44.10 -12.33 24.66
C THR A 23 -43.17 -11.32 25.33
N ILE A 24 -43.24 -11.16 26.65
CA ILE A 24 -42.33 -10.28 27.42
C ILE A 24 -40.89 -10.79 27.33
N ILE A 25 -40.67 -12.11 27.46
CA ILE A 25 -39.34 -12.71 27.33
C ILE A 25 -38.79 -12.53 25.92
N LEU A 26 -39.61 -12.79 24.88
CA LEU A 26 -39.20 -12.56 23.50
C LEU A 26 -38.87 -11.08 23.25
N ALA A 27 -39.72 -10.15 23.70
CA ALA A 27 -39.47 -8.72 23.56
C ALA A 27 -38.17 -8.31 24.25
N CYS A 28 -37.89 -8.86 25.44
CA CYS A 28 -36.66 -8.61 26.17
C CYS A 28 -35.42 -9.16 25.43
N LEU A 29 -35.51 -10.38 24.87
CA LEU A 29 -34.45 -10.96 24.06
C LEU A 29 -34.22 -10.17 22.77
N THR A 30 -35.27 -9.76 22.06
CA THR A 30 -35.19 -8.93 20.86
C THR A 30 -34.56 -7.58 21.18
N TYR A 31 -34.96 -6.93 22.27
CA TYR A 31 -34.35 -5.68 22.72
C TYR A 31 -32.85 -5.86 23.02
N ARG A 32 -32.49 -6.94 23.72
CA ARG A 32 -31.10 -7.26 24.05
C ARG A 32 -30.27 -7.53 22.80
N TYR A 33 -30.83 -8.26 21.84
CA TYR A 33 -30.22 -8.55 20.54
C TYR A 33 -29.98 -7.27 19.74
N VAL A 34 -31.00 -6.41 19.58
CA VAL A 34 -30.88 -5.11 18.88
C VAL A 34 -29.82 -4.22 19.55
N ARG A 35 -29.74 -4.20 20.88
CA ARG A 35 -28.72 -3.43 21.61
C ARG A 35 -27.30 -3.95 21.35
N LEU A 36 -27.12 -5.27 21.28
CA LEU A 36 -25.81 -5.87 20.95
C LEU A 36 -25.42 -5.59 19.51
N THR A 37 -26.35 -5.71 18.56
CA THR A 37 -26.10 -5.39 17.15
C THR A 37 -25.75 -3.92 16.96
N LYS A 38 -26.43 -2.98 17.64
CA LYS A 38 -26.05 -1.56 17.62
C LYS A 38 -24.62 -1.33 18.11
N LYS A 39 -24.24 -1.94 19.25
CA LYS A 39 -22.86 -1.84 19.76
C LYS A 39 -21.80 -2.41 18.80
N LEU A 40 -22.11 -3.50 18.11
CA LEU A 40 -21.21 -4.08 17.10
C LEU A 40 -21.05 -3.18 15.88
N VAL A 41 -22.14 -2.55 15.42
CA VAL A 41 -22.12 -1.60 14.30
C VAL A 41 -21.35 -0.34 14.67
N ASP A 42 -21.58 0.22 15.87
CA ASP A 42 -20.87 1.41 16.36
C ASP A 42 -19.36 1.14 16.49
N SER A 43 -18.99 -0.01 17.06
CA SER A 43 -17.58 -0.44 17.16
C SER A 43 -16.93 -0.67 15.79
N SER A 44 -17.68 -1.22 14.82
CA SER A 44 -17.18 -1.40 13.45
C SER A 44 -16.98 -0.06 12.72
N LEU A 45 -17.84 0.93 12.98
CA LEU A 45 -17.67 2.29 12.46
C LEU A 45 -16.43 2.98 13.05
N GLU A 46 -16.19 2.82 14.35
CA GLU A 46 -14.96 3.33 14.98
C GLU A 46 -13.70 2.64 14.44
N GLN A 47 -13.72 1.31 14.29
CA GLN A 47 -12.61 0.56 13.72
C GLN A 47 -12.32 0.93 12.27
N THR A 48 -13.36 1.11 11.45
CA THR A 48 -13.16 1.51 10.04
C THR A 48 -12.60 2.92 9.92
N ASN A 49 -13.02 3.86 10.77
CA ASN A 49 -12.44 5.20 10.83
C ASN A 49 -10.98 5.16 11.28
N PHE A 50 -10.66 4.38 12.33
CA PHE A 50 -9.29 4.20 12.80
C PHE A 50 -8.39 3.56 11.74
N ILE A 51 -8.86 2.51 11.06
CA ILE A 51 -8.11 1.86 9.96
C ILE A 51 -7.89 2.84 8.81
N LYS A 52 -8.89 3.67 8.47
CA LYS A 52 -8.77 4.68 7.42
C LYS A 52 -7.73 5.74 7.78
N GLU A 53 -7.74 6.22 9.03
CA GLU A 53 -6.76 7.20 9.50
C GLU A 53 -5.36 6.60 9.57
N SER A 54 -5.22 5.40 10.13
CA SER A 54 -3.95 4.67 10.16
C SER A 54 -3.42 4.42 8.75
N SER A 55 -4.29 4.05 7.80
CA SER A 55 -3.92 3.83 6.40
C SER A 55 -3.41 5.12 5.75
N ARG A 56 -4.06 6.26 6.00
CA ARG A 56 -3.58 7.57 5.52
C ARG A 56 -2.22 7.94 6.09
N ILE A 57 -1.99 7.69 7.38
CA ILE A 57 -0.68 7.96 8.01
C ILE A 57 0.41 7.11 7.37
N VAL A 58 0.16 5.79 7.22
CA VAL A 58 1.10 4.87 6.59
C VAL A 58 1.35 5.26 5.13
N GLN A 59 0.30 5.62 4.38
CA GLN A 59 0.41 6.09 3.00
C GLN A 59 1.30 7.35 2.90
N LYS A 60 1.15 8.32 3.81
CA LYS A 60 2.01 9.51 3.86
C LYS A 60 3.46 9.18 4.19
N GLN A 61 3.69 8.30 5.16
CA GLN A 61 5.05 7.84 5.51
C GLN A 61 5.72 7.14 4.33
N ASN A 62 4.98 6.25 3.65
CA ASN A 62 5.45 5.58 2.44
C ASN A 62 5.74 6.55 1.30
N ALA A 63 4.89 7.57 1.11
CA ALA A 63 5.11 8.62 0.12
C ALA A 63 6.38 9.42 0.40
N GLN A 64 6.63 9.78 1.67
CA GLN A 64 7.86 10.47 2.07
C GLN A 64 9.10 9.61 1.85
N ALA A 65 9.05 8.32 2.22
CA ALA A 65 10.15 7.39 2.02
C ALA A 65 10.44 7.18 0.52
N LEU A 66 9.42 6.99 -0.31
CA LEU A 66 9.56 6.86 -1.75
C LEU A 66 10.11 8.14 -2.39
N LYS A 67 9.63 9.33 -1.96
CA LYS A 67 10.18 10.62 -2.41
C LYS A 67 11.66 10.75 -2.08
N ALA A 68 12.06 10.41 -0.85
CA ALA A 68 13.45 10.46 -0.43
C ALA A 68 14.33 9.51 -1.26
N LEU A 69 13.86 8.28 -1.49
CA LEU A 69 14.56 7.30 -2.32
C LEU A 69 14.69 7.78 -3.77
N ALA A 70 13.60 8.27 -4.37
CA ALA A 70 13.59 8.77 -5.75
C ALA A 70 14.54 9.96 -5.93
N LEU A 71 14.51 10.92 -5.00
CA LEU A 71 15.43 12.06 -4.99
C LEU A 71 16.89 11.63 -4.85
N ASN A 72 17.16 10.71 -3.92
CA ASN A 72 18.51 10.20 -3.68
C ASN A 72 19.05 9.53 -4.96
N LEU A 73 18.28 8.66 -5.59
CA LEU A 73 18.69 8.02 -6.84
C LEU A 73 18.87 9.04 -7.97
N ARG A 74 17.91 9.95 -8.16
CA ARG A 74 17.97 10.95 -9.23
C ARG A 74 19.21 11.85 -9.13
N THR A 75 19.58 12.26 -7.93
CA THR A 75 20.76 13.11 -7.68
C THR A 75 22.08 12.36 -7.86
N HIS A 76 22.12 11.06 -7.57
CA HIS A 76 23.34 10.26 -7.73
C HIS A 76 23.53 9.72 -9.15
N LEU A 77 22.48 9.69 -9.99
CA LEU A 77 22.56 9.24 -11.39
C LEU A 77 23.18 10.27 -12.35
N THR A 78 23.54 11.47 -11.87
CA THR A 78 24.25 12.46 -12.68
C THR A 78 25.76 12.21 -12.69
N PHE A 79 26.20 11.19 -13.41
CA PHE A 79 27.62 10.91 -13.59
C PHE A 79 27.93 10.47 -15.04
N PRO A 80 29.17 10.68 -15.51
CA PRO A 80 29.51 10.42 -16.91
C PRO A 80 29.59 8.92 -17.21
N LEU A 81 29.23 8.56 -18.45
CA LEU A 81 29.44 7.22 -18.99
C LEU A 81 30.93 6.97 -19.24
N SER A 82 31.64 6.56 -18.19
CA SER A 82 33.07 6.24 -18.24
C SER A 82 33.37 5.03 -17.36
N HIS A 83 34.38 4.23 -17.73
CA HIS A 83 34.77 3.03 -16.97
C HIS A 83 35.09 3.36 -15.51
N THR A 84 35.86 4.43 -15.28
CA THR A 84 36.26 4.85 -13.93
C THR A 84 35.08 5.27 -13.06
N ALA A 85 34.14 6.04 -13.61
CA ALA A 85 32.94 6.47 -12.88
C ALA A 85 32.02 5.29 -12.57
N LEU A 86 31.73 4.42 -13.55
CA LEU A 86 30.87 3.25 -13.36
C LEU A 86 31.48 2.24 -12.37
N ALA A 87 32.78 1.97 -12.48
CA ALA A 87 33.45 1.01 -11.60
C ALA A 87 33.47 1.48 -10.13
N ALA A 88 33.52 2.79 -9.89
CA ALA A 88 33.48 3.38 -8.56
C ALA A 88 32.04 3.54 -7.99
N PHE A 89 31.02 3.43 -8.82
CA PHE A 89 29.64 3.73 -8.45
C PHE A 89 28.99 2.59 -7.65
N ASN A 90 28.59 2.83 -6.40
CA ASN A 90 28.03 1.82 -5.49
C ASN A 90 26.64 2.16 -4.94
N MET A 91 26.02 3.25 -5.40
CA MET A 91 24.77 3.79 -4.84
C MET A 91 23.50 3.21 -5.49
N LEU A 92 23.61 2.28 -6.44
CA LEU A 92 22.47 1.62 -7.05
C LEU A 92 22.61 0.12 -6.89
N THR A 93 21.67 -0.46 -6.15
CA THR A 93 21.55 -1.89 -5.89
C THR A 93 20.23 -2.43 -6.42
N GLU A 94 20.16 -3.73 -6.73
CA GLU A 94 18.90 -4.38 -7.15
C GLU A 94 17.82 -4.28 -6.06
N HIS A 95 18.23 -4.21 -4.79
CA HIS A 95 17.33 -4.02 -3.67
C HIS A 95 16.64 -2.65 -3.72
N GLU A 96 17.39 -1.56 -3.93
CA GLU A 96 16.83 -0.21 -4.08
C GLU A 96 15.90 -0.12 -5.28
N ILE A 97 16.27 -0.73 -6.42
CA ILE A 97 15.42 -0.82 -7.61
C ILE A 97 14.08 -1.49 -7.28
N THR A 98 14.12 -2.64 -6.60
CA THR A 98 12.90 -3.38 -6.22
C THR A 98 12.04 -2.60 -5.22
N ASN A 99 12.69 -1.87 -4.30
CA ASN A 99 12.00 -1.06 -3.29
C ASN A 99 11.19 0.10 -3.90
N ILE A 100 11.60 0.65 -5.04
CA ILE A 100 10.83 1.70 -5.74
C ILE A 100 9.48 1.13 -6.19
N GLU A 101 9.48 -0.05 -6.81
CA GLU A 101 8.25 -0.67 -7.31
C GLU A 101 7.31 -1.07 -6.17
N SER A 102 7.85 -1.68 -5.10
CA SER A 102 7.06 -2.11 -3.96
C SER A 102 6.48 -0.92 -3.17
N SER A 103 7.25 0.16 -3.03
CA SER A 103 6.81 1.37 -2.33
C SER A 103 5.77 2.14 -3.14
N ALA A 104 5.90 2.20 -4.47
CA ALA A 104 4.94 2.90 -5.32
C ALA A 104 3.51 2.33 -5.19
N ARG A 105 3.39 1.01 -5.06
CA ARG A 105 2.11 0.31 -4.83
C ARG A 105 1.43 0.70 -3.52
N GLN A 106 2.19 1.19 -2.55
CA GLN A 106 1.70 1.61 -1.23
C GLN A 106 1.39 3.11 -1.15
N VAL A 107 1.69 3.87 -2.22
CA VAL A 107 1.51 5.33 -2.26
C VAL A 107 0.28 5.69 -3.06
N ASP A 108 0.26 5.38 -4.36
CA ASP A 108 -0.86 5.76 -5.24
C ASP A 108 -0.84 4.92 -6.52
N ASN A 109 -2.02 4.68 -7.11
CA ASN A 109 -2.12 3.92 -8.36
C ASN A 109 -1.42 4.62 -9.54
N GLY A 110 -1.37 5.96 -9.54
CA GLY A 110 -0.63 6.75 -10.52
C GLY A 110 0.90 6.65 -10.37
N ALA A 111 1.42 6.27 -9.20
CA ALA A 111 2.85 6.07 -8.98
C ALA A 111 3.36 4.75 -9.61
N ILE A 112 2.50 3.74 -9.75
CA ILE A 112 2.88 2.41 -10.25
C ILE A 112 3.49 2.46 -11.67
N PRO A 113 2.84 3.03 -12.71
CA PRO A 113 3.41 3.04 -14.05
C PRO A 113 4.73 3.80 -14.12
N LEU A 114 4.85 4.91 -13.40
CA LEU A 114 6.09 5.69 -13.32
C LEU A 114 7.23 4.88 -12.67
N ALA A 115 6.92 4.14 -11.61
CA ALA A 115 7.88 3.27 -10.94
C ALA A 115 8.34 2.13 -11.85
N VAL A 116 7.43 1.49 -12.59
CA VAL A 116 7.78 0.42 -13.54
C VAL A 116 8.73 0.92 -14.62
N GLU A 117 8.44 2.06 -15.24
CA GLU A 117 9.31 2.64 -16.26
C GLU A 117 10.66 3.10 -15.68
N ALA A 118 10.65 3.73 -14.49
CA ALA A 118 11.89 4.11 -13.81
C ALA A 118 12.76 2.89 -13.50
N VAL A 119 12.17 1.82 -12.96
CA VAL A 119 12.85 0.55 -12.64
C VAL A 119 13.45 -0.09 -13.88
N ALA A 120 12.74 -0.12 -15.01
CA ALA A 120 13.28 -0.65 -16.25
C ALA A 120 14.52 0.13 -16.69
N ALA A 121 14.48 1.46 -16.65
CA ALA A 121 15.63 2.31 -16.96
C ALA A 121 16.79 2.13 -15.97
N LEU A 122 16.50 2.04 -14.67
CA LEU A 122 17.51 1.80 -13.63
C LEU A 122 18.20 0.44 -13.77
N ARG A 123 17.48 -0.60 -14.21
CA ARG A 123 18.08 -1.91 -14.49
C ARG A 123 19.05 -1.87 -15.66
N VAL A 124 18.77 -1.09 -16.69
CA VAL A 124 19.72 -0.86 -17.80
C VAL A 124 21.00 -0.21 -17.27
N ILE A 125 20.86 0.86 -16.49
CA ILE A 125 21.99 1.57 -15.85
C ILE A 125 22.79 0.61 -14.96
N TYR A 126 22.10 -0.15 -14.10
CA TYR A 126 22.70 -1.14 -13.22
C TYR A 126 23.48 -2.21 -14.00
N GLY A 127 22.89 -2.75 -15.07
CA GLY A 127 23.56 -3.71 -15.95
C GLY A 127 24.87 -3.16 -16.52
N MET A 128 24.87 -1.91 -16.99
CA MET A 128 26.08 -1.26 -17.50
C MET A 128 27.14 -1.03 -16.41
N ILE A 129 26.72 -0.67 -15.20
CA ILE A 129 27.62 -0.58 -14.03
C ILE A 129 28.27 -1.94 -13.74
N GLN A 130 27.50 -3.03 -13.76
CA GLN A 130 28.03 -4.37 -13.50
C GLN A 130 29.01 -4.83 -14.58
N VAL A 131 28.73 -4.55 -15.85
CA VAL A 131 29.65 -4.82 -16.96
C VAL A 131 30.95 -4.04 -16.79
N ALA A 132 30.89 -2.76 -16.47
CA ALA A 132 32.09 -1.95 -16.24
C ALA A 132 32.89 -2.43 -15.01
N LYS A 133 32.23 -2.88 -13.95
CA LYS A 133 32.87 -3.42 -12.74
C LYS A 133 33.54 -4.77 -12.96
N SER A 134 33.00 -5.61 -13.84
CA SER A 134 33.59 -6.93 -14.12
C SER A 134 34.87 -6.83 -14.95
N ILE A 135 35.09 -5.71 -15.64
CA ILE A 135 36.27 -5.47 -16.46
C ILE A 135 37.39 -4.84 -15.62
N PRO A 136 38.58 -5.48 -15.54
CA PRO A 136 39.75 -4.93 -14.87
C PRO A 136 40.11 -3.52 -15.38
N LYS A 137 40.49 -2.61 -14.47
CA LYS A 137 40.81 -1.21 -14.80
C LYS A 137 41.87 -1.05 -15.90
N ASN A 138 42.80 -1.99 -16.00
CA ASN A 138 43.88 -1.98 -17.00
C ASN A 138 43.44 -2.41 -18.40
N MET A 139 42.26 -3.00 -18.56
CA MET A 139 41.74 -3.41 -19.88
C MET A 139 40.98 -2.29 -20.60
N GLY A 140 40.52 -1.25 -19.87
CA GLY A 140 39.85 -0.10 -20.43
C GLY A 140 38.52 -0.44 -21.12
N TRP A 141 37.42 -0.42 -20.37
CA TRP A 141 36.09 -0.56 -20.98
C TRP A 141 35.72 0.70 -21.76
N MET A 142 35.24 0.51 -22.99
CA MET A 142 34.64 1.55 -23.81
C MET A 142 33.23 1.13 -24.22
N PRO A 143 32.21 1.99 -24.00
CA PRO A 143 30.86 1.70 -24.45
C PRO A 143 30.79 1.71 -25.98
N THR A 144 29.99 0.81 -26.53
CA THR A 144 29.57 0.86 -27.93
C THR A 144 28.64 2.05 -28.19
N GLU A 145 28.42 2.39 -29.46
CA GLU A 145 27.47 3.44 -29.83
C GLU A 145 26.05 3.13 -29.34
N GLN A 146 25.62 1.87 -29.44
CA GLN A 146 24.31 1.42 -28.96
C GLN A 146 24.19 1.54 -27.44
N GLU A 147 25.21 1.13 -26.70
CA GLU A 147 25.28 1.28 -25.24
C GLU A 147 25.23 2.75 -24.83
N THR A 148 25.90 3.64 -25.57
CA THR A 148 25.86 5.08 -25.33
C THR A 148 24.45 5.64 -25.53
N LYS A 149 23.75 5.22 -26.60
CA LYS A 149 22.34 5.60 -26.85
C LYS A 149 21.41 5.06 -25.76
N ASN A 150 21.56 3.79 -25.39
CA ASN A 150 20.77 3.14 -24.35
C ASN A 150 20.98 3.83 -22.99
N TRP A 151 22.22 4.18 -22.65
CA TRP A 151 22.56 4.94 -21.45
C TRP A 151 21.86 6.29 -21.42
N ALA A 152 21.98 7.09 -22.48
CA ALA A 152 21.36 8.40 -22.55
C ALA A 152 19.83 8.32 -22.41
N ALA A 153 19.20 7.35 -23.07
CA ALA A 153 17.77 7.09 -22.97
C ALA A 153 17.38 6.66 -21.54
N ALA A 154 18.15 5.77 -20.92
CA ALA A 154 17.90 5.28 -19.56
C ALA A 154 18.07 6.38 -18.51
N ILE A 155 19.10 7.21 -18.60
CA ILE A 155 19.31 8.35 -17.70
C ILE A 155 18.17 9.36 -17.84
N SER A 156 17.79 9.71 -19.07
CA SER A 156 16.67 10.63 -19.31
C SER A 156 15.34 10.09 -18.77
N THR A 157 15.03 8.82 -19.06
CA THR A 157 13.80 8.15 -18.62
C THR A 157 13.74 8.02 -17.09
N SER A 158 14.83 7.55 -16.47
CA SER A 158 14.91 7.43 -15.02
C SER A 158 14.78 8.81 -14.35
N HIS A 159 15.49 9.83 -14.83
CA HIS A 159 15.40 11.18 -14.25
C HIS A 159 13.97 11.73 -14.31
N ARG A 160 13.34 11.66 -15.48
CA ARG A 160 11.96 12.14 -15.69
C ARG A 160 10.97 11.42 -14.78
N ASN A 161 11.03 10.10 -14.74
CA ASN A 161 10.05 9.30 -14.01
C ASN A 161 10.28 9.34 -12.50
N LEU A 162 11.53 9.42 -12.02
CA LEU A 162 11.83 9.66 -10.61
C LEU A 162 11.35 11.05 -10.16
N GLN A 163 11.53 12.08 -10.99
CA GLN A 163 11.01 13.42 -10.70
C GLN A 163 9.47 13.45 -10.67
N ALA A 164 8.82 12.72 -11.57
CA ALA A 164 7.37 12.57 -11.55
C ALA A 164 6.88 11.82 -10.29
N LEU A 165 7.58 10.78 -9.86
CA LEU A 165 7.32 10.09 -8.60
C LEU A 165 7.47 11.01 -7.38
N GLU A 166 8.52 11.83 -7.34
CA GLU A 166 8.71 12.86 -6.30
C GLU A 166 7.49 13.79 -6.22
N SER A 167 6.96 14.19 -7.37
CA SER A 167 5.81 15.09 -7.49
C SER A 167 4.50 14.44 -6.98
N ILE A 168 4.24 13.18 -7.36
CA ILE A 168 3.07 12.44 -6.85
C ILE A 168 3.16 12.23 -5.34
N CYS A 169 4.33 11.82 -4.84
CA CYS A 169 4.52 11.60 -3.41
C CYS A 169 4.32 12.90 -2.61
N GLU A 170 4.73 14.04 -3.16
CA GLU A 170 4.49 15.34 -2.54
C GLU A 170 3.00 15.71 -2.49
N GLN A 171 2.23 15.41 -3.55
CA GLN A 171 0.78 15.61 -3.55
C GLN A 171 0.07 14.75 -2.50
N VAL A 172 0.45 13.47 -2.41
CA VAL A 172 -0.10 12.53 -1.40
C VAL A 172 0.24 13.00 0.03
N THR A 173 1.42 13.56 0.25
CA THR A 173 1.83 14.05 1.57
C THR A 173 1.04 15.30 2.00
N LYS A 174 0.67 16.16 1.04
CA LYS A 174 -0.08 17.41 1.28
C LYS A 174 -1.59 17.22 1.47
N THR A 175 -2.14 16.10 0.99
CA THR A 175 -3.57 15.74 1.10
C THR A 175 -3.90 15.18 2.47
#